data_AF-A0A316Z067-F1
#
_entry.id   AF-A0A316Z067-F1
#
_cell.length_a   1.000
_cell.length_b   1.000
_cell.length_c   1.000
_cell.angle_alpha   90.00
_cell.angle_beta   90.00
_cell.angle_gamma   90.00
#
_symmetry.space_group_name_H-M   'P 1'
#
loop_
_entity.id
_entity.type
_entity.pdbx_description
1 polymer ?
#
loop_
_entity_poly.entity_id
_entity_poly.type
_entity_poly.pdbx_seq_one_letter_code
_entity_poly.pdbx_strand_id
1 'polypeptide(L)'
;MFLRTFAALAAALALASASLAQPAARSDLESRAPPDLQVWVTSSTDFCVILPRAKYSTIGDSEFPGGAKSYCTKRYDSSQGKVPAKFFTSGPFVSKARGKSGGRQVQLTGCINASASPRLQPNDGGGQYDSAPGGTDGKGNPAGSVCLGYNHYVQIVEPDANRICIRCCDNQSDCPLQFDTSGCKKIIPGRYDGC
;
A
#
# COMPACT_ATOMS: atom_id res chain seq x y z
N MET A 1 39.39 -75.24 -49.30
CA MET A 1 40.34 -74.73 -48.30
C MET A 1 39.64 -73.59 -47.56
N PHE A 2 38.86 -73.94 -46.53
CA PHE A 2 39.09 -73.52 -45.13
C PHE A 2 39.44 -72.04 -44.99
N LEU A 3 38.52 -71.22 -44.45
CA LEU A 3 38.58 -70.83 -43.03
C LEU A 3 37.31 -70.10 -42.58
N ARG A 4 36.80 -70.52 -41.42
CA ARG A 4 35.74 -69.90 -40.62
C ARG A 4 36.36 -68.89 -39.65
N THR A 5 35.71 -67.74 -39.42
CA THR A 5 35.89 -66.89 -38.22
C THR A 5 34.60 -66.07 -38.04
N PHE A 6 33.69 -66.46 -37.14
CA PHE A 6 33.57 -66.11 -35.71
C PHE A 6 33.35 -64.61 -35.41
N ALA A 7 32.08 -64.32 -35.05
CA ALA A 7 31.58 -63.54 -33.91
C ALA A 7 32.17 -62.15 -33.58
N ALA A 8 31.28 -61.14 -33.54
CA ALA A 8 30.87 -60.51 -32.27
C ALA A 8 29.67 -59.56 -32.51
N LEU A 9 28.53 -59.90 -31.91
CA LEU A 9 27.42 -58.96 -31.70
C LEU A 9 27.86 -57.93 -30.66
N ALA A 10 28.03 -56.67 -31.04
CA ALA A 10 28.12 -55.57 -30.08
C ALA A 10 26.71 -55.00 -29.87
N ALA A 11 26.02 -55.46 -28.83
CA ALA A 11 24.79 -54.85 -28.37
C ALA A 11 25.11 -53.55 -27.64
N ALA A 12 24.96 -52.40 -28.32
CA ALA A 12 25.06 -51.09 -27.70
C ALA A 12 23.76 -50.82 -26.92
N LEU A 13 23.81 -50.93 -25.59
CA LEU A 13 22.75 -50.44 -24.70
C LEU A 13 22.79 -48.90 -24.71
N ALA A 14 21.88 -48.27 -25.45
CA ALA A 14 21.61 -46.85 -25.34
C ALA A 14 20.77 -46.60 -24.07
N LEU A 15 21.41 -46.12 -23.01
CA LEU A 15 20.74 -45.60 -21.82
C LEU A 15 20.09 -44.25 -22.17
N ALA A 16 18.83 -44.27 -22.58
CA ALA A 16 18.03 -43.06 -22.74
C ALA A 16 17.77 -42.45 -21.35
N SER A 17 18.53 -41.39 -21.01
CA SER A 17 18.30 -40.60 -19.80
C SER A 17 17.09 -39.69 -20.05
N ALA A 18 15.90 -40.09 -19.59
CA ALA A 18 14.74 -39.22 -19.58
C ALA A 18 14.94 -38.14 -18.50
N SER A 19 15.51 -37.00 -18.90
CA SER A 19 15.57 -35.80 -18.06
C SER A 19 14.16 -35.25 -17.89
N LEU A 20 13.50 -35.58 -16.77
CA LEU A 20 12.28 -34.90 -16.34
C LEU A 20 12.63 -33.44 -16.07
N ALA A 21 12.35 -32.57 -17.04
CA ALA A 21 12.36 -31.13 -16.81
C ALA A 21 11.23 -30.81 -15.82
N GLN A 22 11.59 -30.66 -14.55
CA GLN A 22 10.67 -30.13 -13.55
C GLN A 22 10.41 -28.66 -13.89
N PRO A 23 9.14 -28.22 -13.98
CA PRO A 23 8.87 -26.80 -14.10
C PRO A 23 9.37 -26.14 -12.81
N ALA A 24 10.34 -25.24 -12.95
CA ALA A 24 10.77 -24.37 -11.88
C ALA A 24 9.56 -23.52 -11.47
N ALA A 25 8.88 -23.92 -10.39
CA ALA A 25 7.90 -23.07 -9.74
C ALA A 25 8.65 -21.84 -9.23
N ARG A 26 8.56 -20.73 -9.97
CA ARG A 26 8.91 -19.41 -9.45
C ARG A 26 7.88 -19.09 -8.38
N SER A 27 8.20 -19.40 -7.13
CA SER A 27 7.61 -18.73 -5.99
C SER A 27 8.22 -17.34 -5.93
N ASP A 28 7.70 -16.42 -6.75
CA ASP A 28 7.89 -14.99 -6.52
C ASP A 28 7.14 -14.67 -5.21
N LEU A 29 7.81 -14.93 -4.09
CA LEU A 29 7.40 -14.46 -2.78
C LEU A 29 7.60 -12.95 -2.81
N GLU A 30 6.58 -12.23 -3.27
CA GLU A 30 6.48 -10.78 -3.12
C GLU A 30 6.87 -10.45 -1.66
N SER A 31 7.92 -9.66 -1.47
CA SER A 31 8.36 -9.27 -0.15
C SER A 31 7.18 -8.58 0.54
N ARG A 32 6.71 -9.14 1.66
CA ARG A 32 5.62 -8.53 2.42
C ARG A 32 6.07 -7.14 2.85
N ALA A 33 5.27 -6.12 2.52
CA ALA A 33 5.52 -4.77 2.98
C ALA A 33 5.80 -4.76 4.50
N PRO A 34 6.82 -4.03 4.98
CA PRO A 34 7.08 -3.87 6.41
C PRO A 34 5.84 -3.41 7.19
N PRO A 35 5.65 -3.80 8.47
CA PRO A 35 4.46 -3.42 9.25
C PRO A 35 4.14 -1.93 9.28
N ASP A 36 5.17 -1.08 9.30
CA ASP A 36 5.04 0.38 9.33
C ASP A 36 4.81 1.02 7.95
N LEU A 37 4.74 0.20 6.89
CA LEU A 37 4.32 0.59 5.55
C LEU A 37 2.98 -0.03 5.15
N GLN A 38 2.30 -0.71 6.08
CA GLN A 38 0.97 -1.26 5.86
C GLN A 38 -0.10 -0.30 6.41
N VAL A 39 -1.11 -0.02 5.58
CA VAL A 39 -2.35 0.63 5.99
C VAL A 39 -3.55 -0.30 5.83
N TRP A 40 -4.62 -0.01 6.55
CA TRP A 40 -5.90 -0.70 6.40
C TRP A 40 -7.06 0.16 6.89
N VAL A 41 -8.26 -0.15 6.41
CA VAL A 41 -9.51 0.41 6.91
C VAL A 41 -10.51 -0.74 7.09
N THR A 42 -10.70 -1.16 8.34
CA THR A 42 -11.65 -2.23 8.68
C THR A 42 -12.97 -1.64 9.18
N SER A 43 -12.87 -0.63 10.06
CA SER A 43 -13.98 0.14 10.65
C SER A 43 -13.52 1.52 11.11
N SER A 44 -14.44 2.34 11.65
CA SER A 44 -14.10 3.63 12.27
C SER A 44 -13.27 3.53 13.56
N THR A 45 -13.11 2.33 14.11
CA THR A 45 -12.32 2.07 15.33
C THR A 45 -11.10 1.17 15.06
N ASP A 46 -10.94 0.71 13.81
CA ASP A 46 -9.90 -0.22 13.39
C ASP A 46 -9.38 0.16 12.01
N PHE A 47 -8.31 0.96 12.00
CA PHE A 47 -7.68 1.47 10.80
C PHE A 47 -6.23 1.89 11.07
N CYS A 48 -5.49 2.09 9.98
CA CYS A 48 -4.23 2.82 9.96
C CYS A 48 -4.20 3.82 8.82
N VAL A 49 -3.47 4.91 9.06
CA VAL A 49 -3.17 5.95 8.07
C VAL A 49 -1.66 6.17 8.02
N ILE A 50 -1.12 6.68 6.92
CA ILE A 50 0.27 7.13 6.84
C ILE A 50 0.40 8.55 7.40
N LEU A 51 1.43 8.84 8.20
CA LEU A 51 1.78 10.21 8.59
C LEU A 51 3.32 10.33 8.61
N PRO A 52 3.87 11.56 8.71
CA PRO A 52 5.31 11.74 8.82
C PRO A 52 5.93 10.99 10.00
N ARG A 53 7.18 10.53 9.83
CA ARG A 53 8.00 9.98 10.92
C ARG A 53 8.58 11.10 11.78
N ALA A 54 9.15 12.10 11.13
CA ALA A 54 9.73 13.24 11.81
C ALA A 54 8.62 14.07 12.50
N LYS A 55 9.03 14.83 13.51
CA LYS A 55 8.10 15.72 14.21
C LYS A 55 7.90 16.97 13.37
N TYR A 56 6.69 17.53 13.43
CA TYR A 56 6.37 18.83 12.85
C TYR A 56 6.81 18.96 11.39
N SER A 57 6.50 17.95 10.58
CA SER A 57 6.87 17.89 9.16
C SER A 57 5.66 18.23 8.30
N THR A 58 5.92 18.85 7.16
CA THR A 58 4.94 18.91 6.07
C THR A 58 4.76 17.51 5.48
N ILE A 59 3.65 17.27 4.79
CA ILE A 59 3.40 16.03 4.07
C ILE A 59 4.41 15.88 2.94
N GLY A 60 4.60 16.91 2.11
CA GLY A 60 5.56 16.90 1.01
C GLY A 60 7.00 16.62 1.44
N ASP A 61 7.48 17.23 2.54
CA ASP A 61 8.85 16.98 3.04
C ASP A 61 9.07 15.54 3.53
N SER A 62 7.99 14.79 3.77
CA SER A 62 8.06 13.41 4.25
C SER A 62 7.89 12.36 3.15
N GLU A 63 7.64 12.78 1.90
CA GLU A 63 7.49 11.94 0.70
C GLU A 63 8.84 11.44 0.15
N PHE A 64 9.77 11.07 1.03
CA PHE A 64 11.01 10.38 0.68
C PHE A 64 11.04 8.97 1.28
N PRO A 65 11.86 8.03 0.76
CA PRO A 65 12.00 6.70 1.33
C PRO A 65 12.32 6.73 2.84
N GLY A 66 11.40 6.24 3.66
CA GLY A 66 11.52 6.24 5.11
C GLY A 66 11.04 7.54 5.80
N GLY A 67 10.55 8.55 5.09
CA GLY A 67 10.08 9.82 5.66
C GLY A 67 8.71 9.72 6.35
N ALA A 68 7.88 8.76 5.96
CA ALA A 68 6.56 8.52 6.53
C ALA A 68 6.33 7.05 6.95
N LYS A 69 5.28 6.81 7.75
CA LYS A 69 4.93 5.49 8.28
C LYS A 69 3.48 5.38 8.70
N SER A 70 3.00 4.17 8.96
CA SER A 70 1.65 3.92 9.44
C SER A 70 1.46 4.28 10.92
N TYR A 71 0.29 4.83 11.21
CA TYR A 71 -0.24 5.14 12.53
C TYR A 71 -1.59 4.46 12.67
N CYS A 72 -1.71 3.58 13.66
CA CYS A 72 -2.79 2.63 13.78
C CYS A 72 -3.60 2.83 15.05
N THR A 73 -4.91 2.58 15.01
CA THR A 73 -5.72 2.50 16.25
C THR A 73 -5.36 1.25 17.05
N LYS A 74 -5.06 0.15 16.36
CA LYS A 74 -4.62 -1.14 16.91
C LYS A 74 -3.31 -1.57 16.26
N ARG A 75 -2.20 -1.00 16.72
CA ARG A 75 -0.86 -1.43 16.26
C ARG A 75 -0.58 -2.88 16.69
N TYR A 76 0.00 -3.66 15.79
CA TYR A 76 0.46 -5.02 16.10
C TYR A 76 1.99 -5.11 16.19
N ASP A 77 2.70 -4.10 15.68
CA ASP A 77 4.15 -4.02 15.70
C ASP A 77 4.63 -2.72 16.39
N SER A 78 5.89 -2.68 16.83
CA SER A 78 6.49 -1.50 17.49
C SER A 78 6.96 -0.43 16.50
N SER A 79 7.21 -0.80 15.24
CA SER A 79 7.53 0.13 14.15
C SER A 79 6.36 1.07 13.83
N GLN A 80 5.12 0.57 13.98
CA GLN A 80 3.89 1.32 13.76
C GLN A 80 3.66 2.39 14.83
N GLY A 81 3.22 3.56 14.40
CA GLY A 81 2.72 4.60 15.29
C GLY A 81 1.35 4.27 15.87
N LYS A 82 0.96 4.96 16.94
CA LYS A 82 -0.42 4.98 17.44
C LYS A 82 -1.11 6.24 16.95
N VAL A 83 -2.33 6.13 16.43
CA VAL A 83 -3.15 7.31 16.12
C VAL A 83 -3.30 8.15 17.41
N PRO A 84 -2.94 9.45 17.39
CA PRO A 84 -3.03 10.29 18.58
C PRO A 84 -4.44 10.34 19.16
N ALA A 85 -4.54 10.48 20.49
CA ALA A 85 -5.83 10.74 21.10
C ALA A 85 -6.40 12.08 20.60
N LYS A 86 -7.72 12.15 20.41
CA LYS A 86 -8.41 13.34 19.86
C LYS A 86 -7.92 13.76 18.46
N PHE A 87 -7.27 12.86 17.73
CA PHE A 87 -6.81 13.14 16.38
C PHE A 87 -7.97 13.44 15.43
N PHE A 88 -9.09 12.71 15.54
CA PHE A 88 -10.32 13.04 14.82
C PHE A 88 -11.20 13.96 15.68
N THR A 89 -11.62 15.08 15.11
CA THR A 89 -12.62 15.99 15.69
C THR A 89 -14.03 15.67 15.22
N SER A 90 -14.15 15.10 14.01
CA SER A 90 -15.38 14.59 13.43
C SER A 90 -15.06 13.34 12.60
N GLY A 91 -15.79 12.26 12.83
CA GLY A 91 -15.47 10.94 12.28
C GLY A 91 -14.49 10.14 13.18
N PRO A 92 -13.74 9.18 12.62
CA PRO A 92 -13.66 8.83 11.20
C PRO A 92 -14.93 8.14 10.67
N PHE A 93 -15.27 8.43 9.42
CA PHE A 93 -16.41 7.83 8.71
C PHE A 93 -15.89 6.82 7.68
N VAL A 94 -16.46 5.61 7.69
CA VAL A 94 -16.04 4.53 6.78
C VAL A 94 -17.16 4.21 5.79
N SER A 95 -16.81 4.05 4.51
CA SER A 95 -17.69 3.57 3.45
C SER A 95 -17.06 2.38 2.71
N LYS A 96 -17.88 1.40 2.36
CA LYS A 96 -17.51 0.20 1.59
C LYS A 96 -18.32 0.11 0.28
N ALA A 97 -18.87 1.23 -0.18
CA ALA A 97 -19.56 1.29 -1.46
C ALA A 97 -18.60 0.91 -2.59
N ARG A 98 -19.10 0.22 -3.62
CA ARG A 98 -18.29 -0.18 -4.78
C ARG A 98 -17.70 1.03 -5.50
N GLY A 99 -16.53 0.84 -6.11
CA GLY A 99 -15.92 1.82 -6.98
C GLY A 99 -16.74 2.05 -8.24
N LYS A 100 -16.41 3.09 -9.02
CA LYS A 100 -17.07 3.35 -10.31
C LYS A 100 -16.82 2.23 -11.31
N SER A 101 -15.70 1.54 -11.17
CA SER A 101 -15.38 0.33 -11.92
C SER A 101 -16.21 -0.90 -11.52
N GLY A 102 -16.98 -0.84 -10.43
CA GLY A 102 -17.62 -2.00 -9.78
C GLY A 102 -16.70 -2.80 -8.84
N GLY A 103 -15.41 -2.49 -8.81
CA GLY A 103 -14.41 -3.09 -7.93
C GLY A 103 -14.68 -2.84 -6.45
N ARG A 104 -14.09 -3.66 -5.58
CA ARG A 104 -14.15 -3.40 -4.13
C ARG A 104 -13.30 -2.18 -3.82
N GLN A 105 -13.79 -1.39 -2.89
CA GLN A 105 -13.03 -0.34 -2.24
C GLN A 105 -13.51 -0.18 -0.80
N VAL A 106 -12.66 0.42 0.02
CA VAL A 106 -13.03 0.97 1.31
C VAL A 106 -12.41 2.35 1.41
N GLN A 107 -13.14 3.29 2.00
CA GLN A 107 -12.60 4.61 2.30
C GLN A 107 -12.90 5.02 3.72
N LEU A 108 -11.99 5.83 4.27
CA LEU A 108 -12.14 6.54 5.53
C LEU A 108 -12.02 8.03 5.23
N THR A 109 -12.93 8.83 5.77
CA THR A 109 -12.89 10.30 5.71
C THR A 109 -13.13 10.90 7.08
N GLY A 110 -12.64 12.10 7.34
CA GLY A 110 -12.97 12.81 8.57
C GLY A 110 -12.26 14.15 8.72
N CYS A 111 -12.64 14.85 9.77
CA CYS A 111 -11.96 16.07 10.21
C CYS A 111 -10.95 15.72 11.30
N ILE A 112 -9.76 16.30 11.22
CA ILE A 112 -8.67 16.06 12.17
C ILE A 112 -8.37 17.31 13.01
N ASN A 113 -7.76 17.11 14.17
CA ASN A 113 -7.03 18.14 14.88
C ASN A 113 -5.54 17.95 14.56
N ALA A 114 -5.00 18.72 13.61
CA ALA A 114 -3.60 18.61 13.21
C ALA A 114 -2.64 18.78 14.41
N SER A 115 -2.96 19.69 15.32
CA SER A 115 -2.18 19.96 16.55
C SER A 115 -2.22 18.83 17.57
N ALA A 116 -3.14 17.87 17.46
CA ALA A 116 -3.14 16.66 18.30
C ALA A 116 -2.04 15.66 17.88
N SER A 117 -1.50 15.80 16.67
CA SER A 117 -0.39 14.98 16.18
C SER A 117 0.93 15.74 16.31
N PRO A 118 1.93 15.24 17.06
CA PRO A 118 3.26 15.87 17.10
C PRO A 118 4.04 15.71 15.78
N ARG A 119 3.47 15.03 14.79
CA ARG A 119 4.08 14.75 13.49
C ARG A 119 3.71 15.78 12.45
N LEU A 120 2.51 16.34 12.55
CA LEU A 120 1.98 17.26 11.55
C LEU A 120 2.40 18.69 11.86
N GLN A 121 2.71 19.43 10.80
CA GLN A 121 2.77 20.88 10.83
C GLN A 121 1.35 21.43 10.59
N PRO A 122 0.70 22.13 11.55
CA PRO A 122 -0.71 22.51 11.42
C PRO A 122 -1.04 23.48 10.27
N ASN A 123 -0.06 24.25 9.80
CA ASN A 123 -0.24 25.22 8.70
C ASN A 123 0.17 24.65 7.34
N ASP A 124 0.43 23.34 7.26
CA ASP A 124 0.76 22.68 6.00
C ASP A 124 -0.49 22.51 5.14
N GLY A 125 -0.38 22.87 3.86
CA GLY A 125 -1.46 22.72 2.86
C GLY A 125 -1.78 21.28 2.52
N GLY A 126 -0.89 20.35 2.90
CA GLY A 126 -1.10 18.92 2.78
C GLY A 126 -0.34 18.26 1.65
N GLY A 127 -0.71 17.01 1.36
CA GLY A 127 -0.08 16.20 0.32
C GLY A 127 -0.68 14.80 0.25
N GLN A 128 -0.05 13.94 -0.57
CA GLN A 128 -0.57 12.64 -0.94
C GLN A 128 0.37 11.51 -0.54
N TYR A 129 -0.19 10.48 0.08
CA TYR A 129 0.47 9.17 0.17
C TYR A 129 -0.31 8.16 -0.66
N ASP A 130 0.40 7.29 -1.36
CA ASP A 130 -0.22 6.29 -2.22
C ASP A 130 0.67 5.07 -2.39
N SER A 131 0.06 3.99 -2.91
CA SER A 131 0.77 2.82 -3.38
C SER A 131 1.18 2.97 -4.84
N ALA A 132 2.25 2.26 -5.21
CA ALA A 132 2.70 2.08 -6.58
C ALA A 132 1.56 1.71 -7.57
N PRO A 133 1.66 2.16 -8.85
CA PRO A 133 2.78 2.89 -9.42
C PRO A 133 2.60 4.43 -9.39
N GLY A 134 2.10 5.01 -8.30
CA GLY A 134 2.16 6.46 -8.08
C GLY A 134 3.59 6.96 -7.81
N GLY A 135 3.90 8.20 -8.20
CA GLY A 135 5.19 8.86 -7.95
C GLY A 135 6.24 8.76 -9.08
N THR A 136 7.32 9.55 -8.97
CA THR A 136 8.38 9.69 -9.99
C THR A 136 9.19 8.41 -10.21
N ASP A 137 9.18 7.47 -9.25
CA ASP A 137 9.89 6.19 -9.32
C ASP A 137 8.94 4.98 -9.45
N GLY A 138 7.63 5.22 -9.51
CA GLY A 138 6.60 4.18 -9.62
C GLY A 138 6.51 3.25 -8.41
N LYS A 139 7.01 3.65 -7.24
CA LYS A 139 6.99 2.82 -6.02
C LYS A 139 5.96 3.25 -4.97
N GLY A 140 5.20 4.30 -5.26
CA GLY A 140 4.31 4.96 -4.31
C GLY A 140 5.10 5.72 -3.24
N ASN A 141 4.38 6.52 -2.46
CA ASN A 141 4.94 7.26 -1.34
C ASN A 141 4.13 6.97 -0.07
N PRO A 142 4.71 6.32 0.96
CA PRO A 142 6.08 5.83 1.05
C PRO A 142 6.36 4.64 0.10
N ALA A 143 7.60 4.54 -0.40
CA ALA A 143 7.99 3.46 -1.29
C ALA A 143 7.70 2.07 -0.70
N GLY A 144 6.96 1.23 -1.44
CA GLY A 144 6.61 -0.13 -1.03
C GLY A 144 5.49 -0.22 0.02
N SER A 145 4.76 0.87 0.26
CA SER A 145 3.57 0.87 1.09
C SER A 145 2.38 0.22 0.40
N VAL A 146 1.53 -0.42 1.20
CA VAL A 146 0.38 -1.19 0.71
C VAL A 146 -0.84 -0.97 1.57
N CYS A 147 -2.01 -1.11 0.98
CA CYS A 147 -3.24 -1.30 1.75
C CYS A 147 -3.63 -2.77 1.81
N LEU A 148 -3.72 -3.31 3.02
CA LEU A 148 -3.97 -4.72 3.22
C LEU A 148 -5.33 -5.15 2.63
N GLY A 149 -5.28 -6.14 1.74
CA GLY A 149 -6.46 -6.72 1.08
C GLY A 149 -6.95 -5.98 -0.16
N TYR A 150 -6.20 -4.98 -0.63
CA TYR A 150 -6.47 -4.19 -1.84
C TYR A 150 -5.19 -4.04 -2.66
N ASN A 151 -5.34 -3.75 -3.95
CA ASN A 151 -4.20 -3.60 -4.87
C ASN A 151 -3.60 -2.19 -4.84
N HIS A 152 -4.43 -1.19 -4.52
CA HIS A 152 -4.03 0.21 -4.54
C HIS A 152 -4.60 0.97 -3.35
N TYR A 153 -3.95 2.08 -2.99
CA TYR A 153 -4.53 3.09 -2.13
C TYR A 153 -4.08 4.51 -2.49
N VAL A 154 -4.90 5.47 -2.10
CA VAL A 154 -4.58 6.90 -2.09
C VAL A 154 -5.03 7.47 -0.76
N GLN A 155 -4.21 8.32 -0.17
CA GLN A 155 -4.48 9.03 1.06
C GLN A 155 -4.08 10.50 0.88
N ILE A 156 -4.96 11.41 1.26
CA ILE A 156 -4.67 12.84 1.31
C ILE A 156 -4.75 13.28 2.78
N VAL A 157 -3.78 14.07 3.21
CA VAL A 157 -3.78 14.72 4.53
C VAL A 157 -3.67 16.22 4.29
N GLU A 158 -4.62 17.00 4.80
CA GLU A 158 -4.68 18.46 4.66
C GLU A 158 -4.70 19.08 6.08
N PRO A 159 -3.53 19.29 6.72
CA PRO A 159 -3.45 19.82 8.08
C PRO A 159 -4.11 21.19 8.26
N ASP A 160 -3.87 22.14 7.36
CA ASP A 160 -4.41 23.50 7.41
C ASP A 160 -5.94 23.54 7.31
N ALA A 161 -6.50 22.62 6.53
CA ALA A 161 -7.93 22.48 6.33
C ALA A 161 -8.57 21.48 7.31
N ASN A 162 -7.79 20.92 8.23
CA ASN A 162 -8.23 19.94 9.22
C ASN A 162 -8.93 18.72 8.61
N ARG A 163 -8.42 18.18 7.49
CA ARG A 163 -9.02 17.04 6.79
C ARG A 163 -8.03 15.90 6.59
N ILE A 164 -8.57 14.68 6.62
CA ILE A 164 -7.86 13.48 6.17
C ILE A 164 -8.81 12.53 5.46
N CYS A 165 -8.29 11.82 4.48
CA CYS A 165 -9.02 10.78 3.78
C CYS A 165 -8.08 9.73 3.22
N ILE A 166 -8.52 8.48 3.22
CA ILE A 166 -7.83 7.35 2.60
C ILE A 166 -8.84 6.48 1.89
N ARG A 167 -8.47 5.94 0.72
CA ARG A 167 -9.23 4.93 -0.02
C ARG A 167 -8.29 3.82 -0.43
N CYS A 168 -8.69 2.59 -0.18
CA CYS A 168 -8.08 1.40 -0.74
C CYS A 168 -9.02 0.79 -1.77
N CYS A 169 -8.49 0.34 -2.90
CA CYS A 169 -9.29 -0.19 -4.02
C CYS A 169 -8.59 -1.34 -4.74
N ASP A 170 -9.39 -2.22 -5.34
CA ASP A 170 -8.88 -3.29 -6.20
C ASP A 170 -8.46 -2.77 -7.58
N ASN A 171 -9.15 -1.74 -8.09
CA ASN A 171 -8.93 -1.19 -9.42
C ASN A 171 -8.31 0.20 -9.34
N GLN A 172 -7.17 0.41 -10.00
CA GLN A 172 -6.43 1.68 -10.03
C GLN A 172 -7.31 2.89 -10.39
N SER A 173 -8.32 2.70 -11.26
CA SER A 173 -9.24 3.79 -11.66
C SER A 173 -10.09 4.36 -10.52
N ASP A 174 -10.27 3.60 -9.43
CA ASP A 174 -11.02 4.05 -8.25
C ASP A 174 -10.13 4.75 -7.20
N CYS A 175 -8.80 4.63 -7.33
CA CYS A 175 -7.79 5.36 -6.56
C CYS A 175 -6.93 6.22 -7.51
N PRO A 176 -7.46 7.34 -8.03
CA PRO A 176 -6.68 8.20 -8.91
C PRO A 176 -5.53 8.86 -8.14
N LEU A 177 -4.30 8.67 -8.62
CA LEU A 177 -3.06 9.16 -7.99
C LEU A 177 -2.54 10.47 -8.61
N GLN A 178 -3.29 11.06 -9.54
CA GLN A 178 -2.81 12.15 -10.42
C GLN A 178 -3.11 13.55 -9.85
N PHE A 179 -3.48 13.65 -8.58
CA PHE A 179 -4.19 14.82 -8.06
C PHE A 179 -3.76 15.24 -6.65
N ASP A 180 -2.45 15.31 -6.46
CA ASP A 180 -1.80 15.45 -5.15
C ASP A 180 -2.24 16.71 -4.37
N THR A 181 -2.71 17.76 -5.07
CA THR A 181 -3.15 19.04 -4.47
C THR A 181 -4.65 19.29 -4.55
N SER A 182 -5.43 18.35 -5.12
CA SER A 182 -6.88 18.53 -5.31
C SER A 182 -7.70 18.39 -4.02
N GLY A 183 -7.09 17.88 -2.95
CA GLY A 183 -7.68 17.79 -1.63
C GLY A 183 -8.69 16.64 -1.46
N CYS A 184 -9.05 16.39 -0.20
CA CYS A 184 -9.85 15.21 0.15
C CYS A 184 -11.24 15.19 -0.50
N LYS A 185 -11.92 16.35 -0.52
CA LYS A 185 -13.29 16.45 -1.04
C LYS A 185 -13.40 16.05 -2.51
N LYS A 186 -12.34 16.29 -3.30
CA LYS A 186 -12.31 16.00 -4.74
C LYS A 186 -11.90 14.55 -5.03
N ILE A 187 -10.89 14.03 -4.35
CA ILE A 187 -10.32 12.70 -4.63
C ILE A 187 -11.12 11.59 -3.96
N ILE A 188 -11.54 11.83 -2.72
CA ILE A 188 -12.33 10.90 -1.94
C ILE A 188 -13.59 11.61 -1.46
N PRO A 189 -14.64 11.73 -2.30
CA PRO A 189 -15.91 12.26 -1.86
C PRO A 189 -16.42 11.48 -0.65
N GLY A 190 -16.91 12.19 0.35
CA GLY A 190 -17.29 11.59 1.63
C GLY A 190 -17.70 12.65 2.63
N ARG A 191 -17.66 12.30 3.90
CA ARG A 191 -18.10 13.16 5.00
C ARG A 191 -16.92 13.94 5.56
N TYR A 192 -17.08 15.26 5.54
CA TYR A 192 -16.11 16.26 6.02
C TYR A 192 -16.83 17.41 6.74
N ASP A 193 -17.96 17.11 7.39
CA ASP A 193 -18.78 18.10 8.05
C ASP A 193 -18.11 18.55 9.35
N GLY A 194 -17.93 19.86 9.53
CA GLY A 194 -17.33 20.45 10.73
C GLY A 194 -15.81 20.58 10.69
N CYS A 195 -15.19 20.43 9.52
CA CYS A 195 -13.90 21.03 9.19
C CYS A 195 -14.17 22.33 8.41
#